data_AF-A0A8J5MNH1-F1
#
_entry.id   AF-A0A8J5MNH1-F1
#
_cell.length_a   1.000
_cell.length_b   1.000
_cell.length_c   1.000
_cell.angle_alpha   90.00
_cell.angle_beta   90.00
_cell.angle_gamma   90.00
#
_symmetry.space_group_name_H-M   'P 1'
#
loop_
_entity.id
_entity.type
_entity.pdbx_description
1 polymer ?
#
loop_
_entity_poly.entity_id
_entity_poly.type
_entity_poly.pdbx_seq_one_letter_code
_entity_poly.pdbx_strand_id
1 'polypeptide(L)'
;SVSALTLVCVSQDLLKMTRNRKLPSNYFKLVNPIIIILHTAALGLLVVTYVDHKYITPQHLGPIAQYATLVATEYKFALKLGLLALVGVHIIEAMFAVYKCQKLRLRTTTTIAWTLQTLYMGLFSLRFLLWPQKPAPSTAAAAPKQTAKAKAKKQK
;
A
#
# COMPACT_ATOMS: atom_id res chain seq x y z
N SER A 1 17.12 4.76 26.53
CA SER A 1 16.50 3.43 26.31
C SER A 1 14.97 3.45 26.44
N VAL A 2 14.29 4.35 25.72
CA VAL A 2 12.82 4.52 25.80
C VAL A 2 12.07 3.82 24.65
N SER A 3 12.76 3.10 23.76
CA SER A 3 12.19 2.72 22.45
C SER A 3 11.48 1.38 22.35
N ALA A 4 11.57 0.48 23.34
CA ALA A 4 10.99 -0.86 23.22
C ALA A 4 9.56 -0.96 23.81
N LEU A 5 9.31 -0.38 24.99
CA LEU A 5 8.01 -0.51 25.66
C LEU A 5 6.88 0.25 24.95
N THR A 6 7.16 1.43 24.39
CA THR A 6 6.14 2.23 23.68
C THR A 6 5.67 1.54 22.39
N LEU A 7 6.56 0.83 21.71
CA LEU A 7 6.25 0.10 20.48
C LEU A 7 5.35 -1.13 20.75
N VAL A 8 5.53 -1.77 21.91
CA VAL A 8 4.69 -2.91 22.34
C VAL A 8 3.28 -2.46 22.76
N CYS A 9 3.16 -1.34 23.49
CA CYS A 9 1.85 -0.81 23.92
C CYS A 9 0.97 -0.37 22.74
N VAL A 10 1.53 0.35 21.77
CA VAL A 10 0.78 0.76 20.56
C VAL A 10 0.29 -0.47 19.76
N SER A 11 1.06 -1.56 19.76
CA SER A 11 0.69 -2.79 19.05
C SER A 11 -0.52 -3.51 19.69
N GLN A 12 -0.65 -3.51 21.03
CA GLN A 12 -1.75 -4.20 21.71
C GLN A 12 -3.10 -3.50 21.56
N ASP A 13 -3.14 -2.17 21.65
CA ASP A 13 -4.40 -1.43 21.50
C ASP A 13 -4.91 -1.44 20.05
N LEU A 14 -3.99 -1.43 19.07
CA LEU A 14 -4.34 -1.60 17.66
C LEU A 14 -4.87 -3.01 17.35
N LEU A 15 -4.50 -4.02 18.14
CA LEU A 15 -5.05 -5.37 18.04
C LEU A 15 -6.46 -5.48 18.62
N LYS A 16 -6.75 -4.76 19.71
CA LYS A 16 -8.04 -4.84 20.42
C LYS A 16 -9.20 -4.21 19.62
N MET A 17 -8.94 -3.19 18.79
CA MET A 17 -9.96 -2.56 17.93
C MET A 17 -10.41 -3.38 16.70
N THR A 18 -9.76 -4.51 16.39
CA THR A 18 -10.14 -5.36 15.23
C THR A 18 -11.27 -6.37 15.52
N ARG A 19 -11.93 -6.25 16.67
CA ARG A 19 -12.90 -7.23 17.16
C ARG A 19 -14.23 -7.15 16.37
N ASN A 20 -14.44 -8.13 15.50
CA ASN A 20 -15.72 -8.55 14.90
C ASN A 20 -16.35 -7.70 13.76
N ARG A 21 -15.57 -7.30 12.74
CA ARG A 21 -16.15 -7.00 11.42
C ARG A 21 -15.99 -8.20 10.50
N LYS A 22 -17.09 -8.85 10.12
CA LYS A 22 -17.09 -9.86 9.06
C LYS A 22 -16.80 -9.16 7.73
N LEU A 23 -15.57 -9.29 7.23
CA LEU A 23 -15.18 -8.78 5.92
C LEU A 23 -15.41 -9.86 4.86
N PRO A 24 -15.76 -9.47 3.63
CA PRO A 24 -15.79 -10.42 2.53
C PRO A 24 -14.36 -10.97 2.29
N SER A 25 -14.24 -12.25 1.99
CA SER A 25 -12.94 -12.93 1.83
C SER A 25 -12.12 -12.42 0.63
N ASN A 26 -12.78 -11.68 -0.27
CA ASN A 26 -12.22 -10.99 -1.43
C ASN A 26 -12.14 -9.46 -1.25
N TYR A 27 -12.12 -8.96 0.00
CA TYR A 27 -11.94 -7.54 0.27
C TYR A 27 -10.57 -7.04 -0.21
N PHE A 28 -10.59 -6.22 -1.26
CA PHE A 28 -9.42 -5.51 -1.78
C PHE A 28 -9.83 -4.09 -2.13
N LYS A 29 -8.99 -3.12 -1.80
CA LYS A 29 -9.23 -1.72 -2.12
C LYS A 29 -7.96 -1.11 -2.67
N LEU A 30 -8.06 -0.59 -3.90
CA LEU A 30 -6.97 0.12 -4.54
C LEU A 30 -6.74 1.47 -3.84
N VAL A 31 -5.48 1.87 -3.71
CA VAL A 31 -5.12 3.24 -3.32
C VAL A 31 -5.64 4.23 -4.38
N ASN A 32 -5.96 5.45 -3.97
CA ASN A 32 -6.40 6.50 -4.91
C ASN A 32 -5.35 6.67 -6.03
N PRO A 33 -5.75 6.65 -7.32
CA PRO A 33 -4.81 6.74 -8.44
C PRO A 33 -3.96 8.02 -8.43
N ILE A 34 -4.48 9.14 -7.91
CA ILE A 34 -3.71 10.38 -7.79
C ILE A 34 -2.54 10.18 -6.81
N ILE A 35 -2.77 9.50 -5.68
CA ILE A 35 -1.72 9.18 -4.72
C ILE A 35 -0.70 8.22 -5.34
N ILE A 36 -1.17 7.25 -6.13
CA ILE A 36 -0.29 6.33 -6.87
C ILE A 36 0.66 7.13 -7.78
N ILE A 37 0.11 8.02 -8.62
CA ILE A 37 0.91 8.83 -9.57
C ILE A 37 1.94 9.70 -8.82
N LEU A 38 1.51 10.41 -7.77
CA LEU A 38 2.40 11.27 -6.98
C LEU A 38 3.51 10.46 -6.30
N HIS A 39 3.16 9.30 -5.72
CA HIS A 39 4.13 8.42 -5.07
C HIS A 39 5.12 7.83 -6.07
N THR A 40 4.65 7.38 -7.24
CA THR A 40 5.49 6.89 -8.34
C THR A 40 6.44 7.97 -8.85
N ALA A 41 5.96 9.20 -9.04
CA ALA A 41 6.81 10.32 -9.46
C ALA A 41 7.88 10.65 -8.42
N ALA A 42 7.52 10.66 -7.14
CA ALA A 42 8.47 10.91 -6.05
C ALA A 42 9.54 9.81 -5.93
N LEU A 43 9.15 8.54 -6.00
CA LEU A 43 10.08 7.39 -6.03
C LEU A 43 10.97 7.44 -7.27
N GLY A 44 10.40 7.74 -8.44
CA GLY A 44 11.14 7.88 -9.69
C GLY A 44 12.21 8.97 -9.59
N LEU A 45 11.85 10.15 -9.09
CA LEU A 45 12.80 11.24 -8.85
C LEU A 45 13.89 10.82 -7.86
N LEU A 46 13.53 10.14 -6.77
CA LEU A 46 14.49 9.66 -5.76
C LEU A 46 15.50 8.66 -6.37
N VAL A 47 15.03 7.71 -7.18
CA VAL A 47 15.88 6.72 -7.86
C VAL A 47 16.78 7.38 -8.90
N VAL A 48 16.24 8.29 -9.74
CA VAL A 48 17.03 9.03 -10.72
C VAL A 48 18.12 9.85 -10.03
N THR A 49 17.76 10.55 -8.93
CA THR A 49 18.71 11.33 -8.12
C THR A 49 19.85 10.45 -7.59
N TYR A 50 19.56 9.22 -7.18
CA TYR A 50 20.55 8.28 -6.67
C TYR A 50 21.43 7.68 -7.78
N VAL A 51 20.85 7.30 -8.91
CA VAL A 51 21.56 6.64 -10.02
C VAL A 51 22.42 7.63 -10.78
N ASP A 52 21.82 8.71 -11.29
CA ASP A 52 22.50 9.75 -12.02
C ASP A 52 21.70 11.05 -12.02
N HIS A 53 22.13 12.00 -11.17
CA HIS A 53 21.50 13.31 -11.04
C HIS A 53 21.65 14.19 -12.30
N LYS A 54 22.50 13.83 -13.27
CA LYS A 54 22.69 14.61 -14.50
C LYS A 54 21.44 14.64 -15.38
N TYR A 55 20.57 13.64 -15.28
CA TYR A 55 19.29 13.63 -16.01
C TYR A 55 18.25 14.59 -15.42
N ILE A 56 18.52 15.17 -14.25
CA ILE A 56 17.62 16.11 -13.57
C ILE A 56 17.92 17.52 -14.06
N THR A 57 17.33 17.90 -15.19
CA THR A 57 17.52 19.23 -15.77
C THR A 57 16.75 20.31 -14.99
N PRO A 58 17.39 21.40 -14.54
CA PRO A 58 16.72 22.52 -13.88
C PRO A 58 15.60 23.19 -14.70
N GLN A 59 15.64 23.06 -16.03
CA GLN A 59 14.67 23.63 -16.95
C GLN A 59 13.24 23.08 -16.73
N HIS A 60 13.09 21.82 -16.32
CA HIS A 60 11.79 21.16 -16.17
C HIS A 60 11.31 21.08 -14.71
N LEU A 61 12.24 20.96 -13.77
CA LEU A 61 11.92 20.73 -12.36
C LEU A 61 12.21 21.95 -11.46
N GLY A 62 12.85 22.99 -12.00
CA GLY A 62 13.11 24.24 -11.29
C GLY A 62 13.88 24.01 -9.97
N PRO A 63 13.41 24.58 -8.84
CA PRO A 63 14.07 24.42 -7.53
C PRO A 63 14.24 22.97 -7.08
N ILE A 64 13.33 22.07 -7.49
CA ILE A 64 13.41 20.64 -7.13
C ILE A 64 14.69 20.01 -7.71
N ALA A 65 15.10 20.41 -8.91
CA ALA A 65 16.34 19.92 -9.51
C ALA A 65 17.59 20.35 -8.73
N GLN A 66 17.61 21.60 -8.27
CA GLN A 66 18.72 22.13 -7.48
C GLN A 66 18.85 21.37 -6.15
N TYR A 67 17.72 21.13 -5.47
CA TYR A 67 17.69 20.34 -4.25
C TYR A 67 18.12 18.88 -4.50
N ALA A 68 17.59 18.23 -5.54
CA ALA A 68 17.98 16.88 -5.89
C ALA A 68 19.49 16.77 -6.18
N THR A 69 20.05 17.75 -6.89
CA THR A 69 21.49 17.84 -7.16
C THR A 69 22.29 17.98 -5.87
N LEU A 70 21.89 18.89 -4.98
CA LEU A 70 22.52 19.07 -3.67
C LEU A 70 22.52 17.78 -2.84
N VAL A 71 21.37 17.08 -2.80
CA VAL A 71 21.25 15.80 -2.08
C VAL A 71 22.14 14.72 -2.72
N ALA A 72 22.24 14.69 -4.04
CA ALA A 72 23.05 13.72 -4.76
C ALA A 72 24.56 13.96 -4.59
N THR A 73 25.01 15.20 -4.47
CA THR A 73 26.44 15.55 -4.33
C THR A 73 26.89 15.56 -2.89
N GLU A 74 26.20 16.29 -2.01
CA GLU A 74 26.62 16.50 -0.62
C GLU A 74 26.14 15.38 0.31
N TYR A 75 24.96 14.83 0.04
CA TYR A 75 24.27 13.90 0.95
C TYR A 75 24.12 12.49 0.39
N LYS A 76 25.00 12.06 -0.53
CA LYS A 76 24.92 10.77 -1.21
C LYS A 76 24.84 9.58 -0.24
N PHE A 77 25.59 9.62 0.85
CA PHE A 77 25.54 8.57 1.88
C PHE A 77 24.17 8.50 2.57
N ALA A 78 23.64 9.64 2.97
CA ALA A 78 22.31 9.74 3.57
C ALA A 78 21.21 9.29 2.59
N LEU A 79 21.33 9.64 1.30
CA LEU A 79 20.43 9.19 0.24
C LEU A 79 20.43 7.67 0.10
N LYS A 80 21.63 7.04 0.07
CA LYS A 80 21.78 5.59 0.03
C LYS A 80 21.15 4.91 1.25
N LEU A 81 21.43 5.42 2.44
CA LEU A 81 20.89 4.88 3.69
C LEU A 81 19.36 5.03 3.74
N GLY A 82 18.85 6.18 3.29
CA GLY A 82 17.41 6.45 3.20
C GLY A 82 16.70 5.52 2.23
N LEU A 83 17.28 5.26 1.05
CA LEU A 83 16.74 4.28 0.10
C LEU A 83 16.73 2.86 0.67
N LEU A 84 17.82 2.44 1.33
CA LEU A 84 17.89 1.13 1.96
C LEU A 84 16.86 1.00 3.09
N ALA A 85 16.70 2.03 3.91
CA ALA A 85 15.71 2.07 4.97
C ALA A 85 14.27 2.04 4.41
N LEU A 86 13.99 2.78 3.33
CA LEU A 86 12.68 2.80 2.67
C LEU A 86 12.29 1.39 2.18
N VAL A 87 13.21 0.70 1.49
CA VAL A 87 12.99 -0.69 1.05
C VAL A 87 12.75 -1.62 2.25
N GLY A 88 13.54 -1.48 3.32
CA GLY A 88 13.36 -2.26 4.54
C GLY A 88 11.98 -2.05 5.18
N VAL A 89 11.52 -0.81 5.27
CA VAL A 89 10.18 -0.46 5.80
C VAL A 89 9.08 -1.07 4.93
N HIS A 90 9.17 -0.97 3.61
CA HIS A 90 8.18 -1.56 2.70
C HIS A 90 8.12 -3.09 2.81
N ILE A 91 9.24 -3.78 3.02
CA ILE A 91 9.27 -5.23 3.27
C ILE A 91 8.54 -5.56 4.58
N ILE A 92 8.83 -4.83 5.67
CA ILE A 92 8.18 -5.03 6.98
C ILE A 92 6.67 -4.81 6.85
N GLU A 93 6.24 -3.78 6.14
CA GLU A 93 4.82 -3.48 5.90
C GLU A 93 4.14 -4.55 5.06
N ALA A 94 4.80 -5.06 4.02
CA ALA A 94 4.30 -6.15 3.21
C ALA A 94 4.13 -7.44 4.03
N MET A 95 5.09 -7.78 4.90
CA MET A 95 4.98 -8.90 5.85
C MET A 95 3.81 -8.71 6.81
N PHE A 96 3.64 -7.49 7.34
CA PHE A 96 2.54 -7.18 8.24
C PHE A 96 1.18 -7.24 7.53
N ALA A 97 1.11 -6.85 6.25
CA ALA A 97 -0.08 -7.02 5.43
C ALA A 97 -0.44 -8.51 5.25
N VAL A 98 0.53 -9.39 5.00
CA VAL A 98 0.32 -10.85 4.94
C VAL A 98 -0.25 -11.36 6.27
N TYR A 99 0.38 -11.02 7.38
CA TYR A 99 -0.08 -11.40 8.72
C TYR A 99 -1.53 -10.95 8.97
N LYS A 100 -1.87 -9.70 8.62
CA LYS A 100 -3.23 -9.17 8.77
C LYS A 100 -4.23 -9.88 7.86
N CYS A 101 -3.88 -10.17 6.61
CA CYS A 101 -4.75 -10.91 5.69
C CYS A 101 -5.04 -12.33 6.20
N GLN A 102 -4.04 -13.03 6.73
CA GLN A 102 -4.20 -14.35 7.36
C GLN A 102 -5.12 -14.28 8.59
N LYS A 103 -4.91 -13.28 9.46
CA LYS A 103 -5.76 -13.06 10.64
C LYS A 103 -7.23 -12.77 10.27
N LEU A 104 -7.45 -12.07 9.17
CA LEU A 104 -8.78 -11.77 8.62
C LEU A 104 -9.36 -12.91 7.75
N ARG A 105 -8.63 -14.02 7.57
CA ARG A 105 -9.02 -15.17 6.73
C ARG A 105 -9.39 -14.77 5.29
N LEU A 106 -8.62 -13.84 4.70
CA LEU A 106 -8.79 -13.45 3.30
C LEU A 106 -8.28 -14.56 2.36
N ARG A 107 -8.78 -14.60 1.12
CA ARG A 107 -8.31 -15.54 0.09
C ARG A 107 -6.85 -15.27 -0.27
N THR A 108 -6.09 -16.30 -0.62
CA THR A 108 -4.67 -16.21 -1.01
C THR A 108 -4.43 -15.22 -2.14
N THR A 109 -5.29 -15.18 -3.16
CA THR A 109 -5.18 -14.23 -4.27
C THR A 109 -5.31 -12.78 -3.81
N THR A 110 -6.24 -12.51 -2.89
CA THR A 110 -6.43 -11.20 -2.25
C THR A 110 -5.22 -10.82 -1.40
N THR A 111 -4.66 -11.78 -0.66
CA THR A 111 -3.44 -11.58 0.12
C THR A 111 -2.28 -11.17 -0.77
N ILE A 112 -2.05 -11.87 -1.89
CA ILE A 112 -0.99 -11.51 -2.85
C ILE A 112 -1.19 -10.10 -3.38
N ALA A 113 -2.41 -9.72 -3.77
CA ALA A 113 -2.70 -8.38 -4.24
C ALA A 113 -2.41 -7.30 -3.17
N TRP A 114 -2.79 -7.55 -1.91
CA TRP A 114 -2.44 -6.67 -0.79
C TRP A 114 -0.94 -6.59 -0.54
N THR A 115 -0.23 -7.72 -0.62
CA THR A 115 1.22 -7.76 -0.43
C THR A 115 1.94 -6.95 -1.52
N LEU A 116 1.59 -7.13 -2.80
CA LEU A 116 2.19 -6.40 -3.91
C LEU A 116 1.88 -4.90 -3.83
N GLN A 117 0.62 -4.54 -3.57
CA GLN A 117 0.25 -3.13 -3.41
C GLN A 117 0.96 -2.49 -2.21
N THR A 118 1.11 -3.21 -1.09
CA THR A 118 1.78 -2.69 0.11
C THR A 118 3.29 -2.61 -0.08
N LEU A 119 3.90 -3.56 -0.79
CA LEU A 119 5.32 -3.49 -1.13
C LEU A 119 5.62 -2.26 -2.01
N TYR A 120 4.69 -1.86 -2.88
CA TYR A 120 4.86 -0.70 -3.74
C TYR A 120 4.46 0.64 -3.09
N MET A 121 3.29 0.69 -2.43
CA MET A 121 2.69 1.93 -1.86
C MET A 121 2.98 2.13 -0.37
N GLY A 122 3.54 1.13 0.31
CA GLY A 122 3.79 1.15 1.75
C GLY A 122 2.53 1.37 2.60
N LEU A 123 2.66 2.24 3.60
CA LEU A 123 1.60 2.59 4.56
C LEU A 123 0.29 3.05 3.91
N PHE A 124 0.33 3.68 2.74
CA PHE A 124 -0.88 4.15 2.06
C PHE A 124 -1.83 3.00 1.72
N SER A 125 -1.28 1.84 1.33
CA SER A 125 -2.04 0.62 1.13
C SER A 125 -2.48 0.01 2.46
N LEU A 126 -1.55 -0.12 3.40
CA LEU A 126 -1.77 -0.80 4.67
C LEU A 126 -2.89 -0.15 5.50
N ARG A 127 -3.05 1.17 5.43
CA ARG A 127 -4.14 1.92 6.07
C ARG A 127 -5.52 1.32 5.77
N PHE A 128 -5.78 0.90 4.54
CA PHE A 128 -7.08 0.33 4.13
C PHE A 128 -7.32 -1.08 4.67
N LEU A 129 -6.25 -1.81 4.97
CA LEU A 129 -6.30 -3.13 5.60
C LEU A 129 -6.47 -3.01 7.13
N LEU A 130 -5.89 -1.97 7.74
CA LEU A 130 -6.02 -1.68 9.17
C LEU A 130 -7.39 -1.11 9.54
N TRP A 131 -7.92 -0.21 8.71
CA TRP A 131 -9.26 0.35 8.87
C TRP A 131 -10.14 0.03 7.68
N PRO A 132 -10.62 -1.22 7.58
CA PRO A 132 -11.47 -1.63 6.49
C PRO A 132 -12.80 -0.88 6.57
N GLN A 133 -13.08 -0.15 5.51
CA GLN A 133 -14.33 0.60 5.36
C GLN A 133 -15.44 -0.39 5.04
N LYS A 134 -16.62 -0.18 5.63
CA LYS A 134 -17.80 -0.95 5.22
C LYS A 134 -18.06 -0.63 3.75
N PRO A 135 -18.34 -1.62 2.89
CA PRO A 135 -18.77 -1.34 1.53
C PRO A 135 -19.98 -0.40 1.59
N ALA A 136 -19.99 0.65 0.76
CA ALA A 136 -21.16 1.52 0.68
C ALA A 136 -22.39 0.66 0.30
N PRO A 137 -23.58 0.93 0.86
CA PRO A 137 -24.78 0.13 0.62
C PRO A 137 -25.09 -0.06 -0.88
N SER A 138 -24.67 0.87 -1.74
CA SER A 138 -24.95 0.85 -3.18
C SER A 138 -24.18 -0.21 -3.96
N THR A 139 -23.04 -0.72 -3.48
CA THR A 139 -22.24 -1.72 -4.24
C THR A 139 -22.57 -3.17 -3.86
N ALA A 140 -23.17 -3.40 -2.69
CA ALA A 140 -23.61 -4.73 -2.27
C ALA A 140 -24.86 -5.22 -3.04
N ALA A 141 -25.64 -4.30 -3.61
CA ALA A 141 -26.86 -4.61 -4.36
C ALA A 141 -26.61 -5.03 -5.82
N ALA A 142 -25.40 -4.85 -6.34
CA ALA A 142 -25.04 -5.18 -7.72
C ALA A 142 -24.42 -6.60 -7.88
N ALA A 143 -24.41 -7.41 -6.82
CA ALA A 143 -24.15 -8.84 -6.98
C ALA A 143 -25.20 -9.37 -7.97
N PRO A 144 -24.79 -9.94 -9.12
CA PRO A 144 -25.73 -10.39 -10.13
C PRO A 144 -26.67 -11.38 -9.45
N LYS A 145 -27.95 -11.02 -9.36
CA LYS A 145 -29.01 -11.99 -9.09
C LYS A 145 -28.81 -13.06 -10.14
N GLN A 146 -28.18 -14.16 -9.74
CA GLN A 146 -27.95 -15.30 -10.62
C GLN A 146 -29.29 -15.58 -11.27
N THR A 147 -29.29 -15.43 -12.59
CA THR A 147 -30.41 -15.68 -13.48
C THR A 147 -30.82 -17.14 -13.30
N ALA A 148 -31.68 -17.38 -12.32
CA ALA A 148 -32.37 -18.65 -12.08
C ALA A 148 -33.34 -19.01 -13.23
N LYS A 149 -33.26 -18.34 -14.39
CA LYS A 149 -34.14 -18.52 -15.56
C LYS A 149 -33.56 -19.38 -16.68
N ALA A 150 -32.39 -20.00 -16.53
CA ALA A 150 -31.82 -20.85 -17.59
C ALA A 150 -32.27 -22.33 -17.56
N LYS A 151 -33.12 -22.75 -16.62
CA LYS A 151 -33.58 -24.16 -16.51
C LYS A 151 -34.97 -24.47 -17.08
N ALA A 152 -35.66 -23.53 -17.73
CA ALA A 152 -37.03 -23.75 -18.20
C ALA A 152 -37.19 -24.12 -19.69
N LYS A 153 -36.11 -24.37 -20.45
CA LYS A 153 -36.22 -24.55 -21.92
C LYS A 153 -35.58 -25.82 -22.51
N LYS A 154 -35.45 -26.89 -21.73
CA LYS A 154 -34.95 -28.18 -22.23
C LYS A 154 -35.89 -29.35 -21.89
N GLN A 155 -37.18 -29.11 -22.06
CA GLN A 155 -38.23 -30.13 -22.17
C GLN A 155 -39.14 -29.74 -23.34
N LYS A 156 -38.68 -30.02 -24.56
CA LYS A 156 -39.50 -30.15 -25.75
C LYS A 156 -38.74 -31.03 -26.74
#